data_AF-A0AAW2BL66-F1
#
_entry.id   AF-A0AAW2BL66-F1
#
_cell.length_a   1.000
_cell.length_b   1.000
_cell.length_c   1.000
_cell.angle_alpha   90.00
_cell.angle_beta   90.00
_cell.angle_gamma   90.00
#
_symmetry.space_group_name_H-M   'P 1'
#
loop_
_entity.id
_entity.type
_entity.pdbx_description
1 polymer ?
#
loop_
_entity_poly.entity_id
_entity_poly.type
_entity_poly.pdbx_seq_one_letter_code
_entity_poly.pdbx_strand_id
1 'polypeptide(L)'
;MTHCGWNSLLESVTAGVPLITWPLFAEQFYNENFVLNRLGVRAGIGVKTRLAWGEEENIGVLVTRDRVEEVVTRLMGESEAVQGMRNRVSALSKMAMAAISKGGSSYVNMGLLIEDLLNLRRDRLSKRV
;
A
#
# COMPACT_ATOMS: atom_id res chain seq x y z
N MET A 1 2.88 6.57 -9.46
CA MET A 1 1.42 6.47 -9.64
C MET A 1 1.04 5.00 -9.60
N THR A 2 -0.03 4.63 -8.91
CA THR A 2 -0.42 3.23 -8.73
C THR A 2 -1.93 3.07 -8.67
N HIS A 3 -2.40 1.90 -9.05
CA HIS A 3 -3.79 1.48 -8.89
C HIS A 3 -4.18 1.13 -7.44
N CYS A 4 -3.27 1.24 -6.48
CA CYS A 4 -3.51 0.97 -5.05
C CYS A 4 -3.68 -0.51 -4.68
N GLY A 5 -3.23 -1.43 -5.53
CA GLY A 5 -3.04 -2.82 -5.10
C GLY A 5 -2.04 -2.91 -3.95
N TRP A 6 -2.29 -3.82 -3.00
CA TRP A 6 -1.54 -3.88 -1.75
C TRP A 6 -0.02 -4.03 -1.95
N ASN A 7 0.40 -4.85 -2.92
CA ASN A 7 1.82 -5.05 -3.24
C ASN A 7 2.51 -3.75 -3.65
N SER A 8 1.93 -3.00 -4.60
CA SER A 8 2.51 -1.72 -5.05
C SER A 8 2.55 -0.67 -3.95
N LEU A 9 1.60 -0.71 -3.00
CA LEU A 9 1.64 0.15 -1.84
C LEU A 9 2.79 -0.22 -0.90
N LEU A 10 2.99 -1.51 -0.62
CA LEU A 10 4.11 -1.98 0.18
C LEU A 10 5.45 -1.59 -0.45
N GLU A 11 5.63 -1.80 -1.76
CA GLU A 11 6.84 -1.40 -2.50
C GLU A 11 7.13 0.09 -2.39
N SER A 12 6.12 0.95 -2.56
CA SER A 12 6.31 2.40 -2.47
C SER A 12 6.63 2.85 -1.05
N VAL A 13 5.96 2.27 -0.05
CA VAL A 13 6.19 2.60 1.36
C VAL A 13 7.57 2.13 1.80
N THR A 14 8.00 0.92 1.44
CA THR A 14 9.35 0.42 1.77
C THR A 14 10.43 1.24 1.07
N ALA A 15 10.20 1.67 -0.17
CA ALA A 15 11.11 2.57 -0.90
C ALA A 15 11.09 4.02 -0.40
N GLY A 16 10.15 4.41 0.47
CA GLY A 16 10.04 5.79 0.95
C GLY A 16 9.54 6.76 -0.12
N VAL A 17 8.68 6.30 -1.05
CA VAL A 17 8.20 7.09 -2.19
C VAL A 17 6.72 7.47 -1.99
N PRO A 18 6.35 8.76 -2.07
CA PRO A 18 4.96 9.19 -2.03
C PRO A 18 4.15 8.71 -3.25
N LEU A 19 2.84 8.58 -3.07
CA LEU A 19 1.97 7.91 -4.03
C LEU A 19 1.02 8.89 -4.75
N ILE A 20 0.82 8.68 -6.05
CA ILE A 20 -0.41 9.09 -6.73
C ILE A 20 -1.29 7.86 -6.84
N THR A 21 -2.52 7.94 -6.34
CA THR A 21 -3.45 6.81 -6.37
C THR A 21 -4.52 6.96 -7.43
N TRP A 22 -4.76 5.83 -8.11
CA TRP A 22 -5.71 5.68 -9.19
C TRP A 22 -6.43 4.32 -9.07
N PRO A 23 -7.27 4.13 -8.03
CA PRO A 23 -7.96 2.85 -7.84
C PRO A 23 -8.86 2.51 -9.02
N LEU A 24 -8.90 1.23 -9.37
CA LEU A 24 -9.68 0.71 -10.50
C LEU A 24 -10.79 -0.23 -10.01
N PHE A 25 -10.47 -1.27 -9.22
CA PHE A 25 -11.43 -2.29 -8.80
C PHE A 25 -11.04 -2.97 -7.46
N ALA A 26 -11.77 -4.02 -7.07
CA ALA A 26 -11.53 -4.82 -5.87
C ALA A 26 -11.39 -3.98 -4.57
N GLU A 27 -10.34 -4.23 -3.79
CA GLU A 27 -10.07 -3.59 -2.50
C GLU A 27 -9.28 -2.27 -2.62
N GLN A 28 -8.90 -1.88 -3.83
CA GLN A 28 -8.02 -0.74 -4.11
C GLN A 28 -8.55 0.58 -3.55
N PHE A 29 -9.88 0.77 -3.54
CA PHE A 29 -10.52 1.95 -2.93
C PHE A 29 -10.36 1.98 -1.41
N TYR A 30 -10.38 0.82 -0.75
CA TYR A 30 -10.12 0.72 0.69
C TYR A 30 -8.66 0.97 0.99
N ASN A 31 -7.76 0.38 0.20
CA ASN A 31 -6.33 0.63 0.28
C ASN A 31 -6.00 2.11 0.08
N GLU A 32 -6.61 2.75 -0.92
CA GLU A 32 -6.48 4.17 -1.18
C GLU A 32 -6.94 5.00 0.03
N ASN A 33 -8.09 4.65 0.63
CA ASN A 33 -8.65 5.32 1.80
C ASN A 33 -7.73 5.16 3.03
N PHE A 34 -7.16 3.97 3.23
CA PHE A 34 -6.20 3.72 4.30
C PHE A 34 -4.96 4.58 4.15
N VAL A 35 -4.36 4.62 2.94
CA VAL A 35 -3.16 5.43 2.67
C VAL A 35 -3.46 6.94 2.73
N LEU A 36 -4.66 7.40 2.35
CA LEU A 36 -5.10 8.79 2.58
C LEU A 36 -5.14 9.14 4.06
N ASN A 37 -6.06 8.47 4.76
CA ASN A 37 -6.71 9.02 5.93
C ASN A 37 -6.03 8.53 7.21
N ARG A 38 -5.10 7.59 7.08
CA ARG A 38 -4.29 7.08 8.18
C ARG A 38 -2.82 7.41 8.00
N LEU A 39 -2.27 7.23 6.79
CA LEU A 39 -0.84 7.44 6.55
C LEU A 39 -0.50 8.83 6.02
N GLY A 40 -1.40 9.46 5.26
CA GLY A 40 -1.21 10.79 4.72
C GLY A 40 -0.05 10.90 3.73
N VAL A 41 0.26 9.84 2.97
CA VAL A 41 1.43 9.78 2.06
C VAL A 41 1.07 9.80 0.58
N ARG A 42 -0.11 10.35 0.23
CA ARG A 42 -0.61 10.33 -1.15
C ARG A 42 -1.26 11.61 -1.65
N ALA A 43 -1.28 11.74 -2.98
CA ALA A 43 -2.13 12.64 -3.74
C ALA A 43 -3.15 11.83 -4.56
N GLY A 44 -4.42 12.25 -4.53
CA GLY A 44 -5.49 11.55 -5.21
C GLY A 44 -5.87 12.05 -6.57
N ILE A 45 -5.97 11.13 -7.52
CA ILE A 45 -6.38 11.51 -8.87
C ILE A 45 -7.89 11.78 -8.96
N GLY A 46 -8.69 11.20 -8.05
CA GLY A 46 -10.10 11.55 -7.87
C GLY A 46 -11.11 10.52 -8.37
N VAL A 47 -10.66 9.31 -8.73
CA VAL A 47 -11.56 8.22 -9.12
C VAL A 47 -12.35 7.72 -7.91
N LYS A 48 -13.68 7.74 -8.00
CA LYS A 48 -14.60 7.29 -6.95
C LYS A 48 -15.45 6.08 -7.34
N THR A 49 -15.45 5.72 -8.61
CA THR A 49 -16.28 4.64 -9.17
C THR A 49 -15.39 3.46 -9.54
N ARG A 50 -15.86 2.25 -9.22
CA ARG A 50 -15.18 1.00 -9.62
C ARG A 50 -15.34 0.79 -11.13
N LEU A 51 -14.24 0.44 -11.78
CA LEU A 51 -14.23 -0.10 -13.14
C LEU A 51 -14.66 -1.57 -13.07
N ALA A 52 -15.80 -1.88 -13.67
CA ALA A 52 -16.16 -3.25 -14.00
C ALA A 52 -15.39 -3.66 -15.25
N TRP A 53 -14.76 -4.83 -15.21
CA TRP A 53 -14.03 -5.38 -16.35
C TRP A 53 -14.97 -5.53 -17.55
N GLY A 54 -14.61 -4.94 -18.69
CA GLY A 54 -15.42 -4.95 -19.91
C GLY A 54 -16.45 -3.83 -20.02
N GLU A 55 -16.56 -2.94 -19.02
CA GLU A 55 -17.43 -1.76 -19.06
C GLU A 55 -16.65 -0.45 -19.21
N GLU A 56 -15.38 -0.51 -19.65
CA GLU A 56 -14.50 0.65 -19.77
C GLU A 56 -15.09 1.73 -20.68
N GLU A 57 -15.72 1.33 -21.80
CA GLU A 57 -16.39 2.24 -22.73
C GLU A 57 -17.67 2.85 -22.15
N ASN A 58 -18.40 2.11 -21.30
CA ASN A 58 -19.65 2.58 -20.67
C ASN A 58 -19.39 3.60 -19.57
N ILE A 59 -18.27 3.46 -18.86
CA ILE A 59 -17.90 4.33 -17.74
C ILE A 59 -17.31 5.66 -18.26
N GLY A 60 -16.78 5.66 -19.48
CA GLY A 60 -16.22 6.84 -20.14
C GLY A 60 -14.93 7.34 -19.49
N VAL A 61 -14.54 8.57 -19.82
CA VAL A 61 -13.31 9.19 -19.31
C VAL A 61 -13.50 9.59 -17.85
N LEU A 62 -12.93 8.79 -16.93
CA LEU A 62 -12.95 9.08 -15.49
C LEU A 62 -11.96 10.15 -15.03
N VAL A 63 -10.85 10.31 -15.76
CA VAL A 63 -9.77 11.22 -15.39
C VAL A 63 -9.26 11.90 -16.66
N THR A 64 -9.25 13.23 -16.68
CA THR A 64 -8.75 14.02 -17.81
C THR A 64 -7.23 14.15 -17.76
N ARG A 65 -6.61 14.44 -18.91
CA ARG A 65 -5.18 14.77 -19.00
C ARG A 65 -4.81 15.88 -18.03
N ASP A 66 -5.58 16.97 -18.00
CA ASP A 66 -5.29 18.14 -17.15
C ASP A 66 -5.27 17.76 -15.67
N ARG A 67 -6.15 16.83 -15.26
CA ARG A 67 -6.15 16.32 -13.89
C ARG A 67 -4.91 15.50 -13.57
N VAL A 68 -4.44 14.68 -14.50
CA VAL A 68 -3.18 13.93 -14.36
C VAL A 68 -2.02 14.92 -14.21
N GLU A 69 -1.94 15.92 -15.09
CA GLU A 69 -0.90 16.94 -15.10
C GLU A 69 -0.87 17.74 -13.80
N GLU A 70 -2.03 18.19 -13.31
CA GLU A 70 -2.17 18.90 -12.04
C GLU A 70 -1.62 18.07 -10.86
N VAL A 71 -2.04 16.82 -10.74
CA VAL A 71 -1.69 15.96 -9.59
C VAL A 71 -0.21 15.56 -9.63
N VAL A 72 0.32 15.27 -10.81
CA VAL A 72 1.75 14.99 -11.01
C VAL A 72 2.59 16.21 -10.66
N THR A 73 2.26 17.37 -11.23
CA THR A 73 2.99 18.62 -10.98
C THR A 73 2.97 18.98 -9.50
N ARG A 74 1.80 18.84 -8.85
CA ARG A 74 1.67 19.08 -7.41
C ARG A 74 2.54 18.14 -6.58
N LEU A 75 2.54 16.83 -6.86
CA LEU A 75 3.33 15.87 -6.06
C LEU A 75 4.83 16.02 -6.28
N MET A 76 5.24 16.47 -7.46
CA MET A 76 6.66 16.68 -7.81
C MET A 76 7.20 18.03 -7.33
N GLY A 77 6.34 18.97 -6.92
CA GLY A 77 6.76 20.26 -6.38
C GLY A 77 7.29 20.20 -4.93
N GLU A 78 7.69 21.36 -4.42
CA GLU A 78 8.37 21.53 -3.12
C GLU A 78 7.47 22.15 -2.04
N SER A 79 6.16 22.04 -2.20
CA SER A 79 5.23 22.59 -1.19
C SER A 79 5.41 21.91 0.18
N GLU A 80 5.14 22.62 1.27
CA GLU A 80 5.22 22.08 2.63
C GLU A 80 4.39 20.80 2.80
N ALA A 81 3.21 20.74 2.17
CA ALA A 81 2.36 19.55 2.17
C ALA A 81 3.07 18.33 1.53
N VAL A 82 3.82 18.54 0.45
CA VAL A 82 4.58 17.47 -0.23
C VAL A 82 5.79 17.06 0.61
N GLN A 83 6.52 18.02 1.18
CA GLN A 83 7.62 17.69 2.08
C GLN A 83 7.13 16.90 3.29
N GLY A 84 5.97 17.26 3.85
CA GLY A 84 5.29 16.49 4.89
C GLY A 84 4.97 15.06 4.45
N MET A 85 4.52 14.85 3.21
CA MET A 85 4.31 13.49 2.65
C MET A 85 5.61 12.70 2.54
N ARG A 86 6.68 13.31 2.02
CA ARG A 86 8.02 12.71 1.89
C ARG A 86 8.58 12.29 3.26
N ASN A 87 8.44 13.15 4.26
CA ASN A 87 8.89 12.87 5.62
C ASN A 87 8.11 11.70 6.24
N ARG A 88 6.78 11.67 6.08
CA ARG A 88 5.93 10.58 6.59
C ARG A 88 6.27 9.25 5.92
N VAL A 89 6.40 9.21 4.60
CA VAL A 89 6.72 7.95 3.90
C VAL A 89 8.14 7.47 4.21
N SER A 90 9.10 8.38 4.43
CA SER A 90 10.44 8.03 4.88
C SER A 90 10.42 7.41 6.29
N ALA A 91 9.61 7.94 7.20
CA ALA A 91 9.44 7.33 8.53
C ALA A 91 8.83 5.93 8.44
N LEU A 92 7.80 5.75 7.60
CA LEU A 92 7.17 4.45 7.37
C LEU A 92 8.15 3.44 6.74
N SER A 93 8.98 3.87 5.78
CA SER A 93 10.04 3.04 5.19
C SER A 93 10.97 2.50 6.28
N LYS A 94 11.44 3.37 7.18
CA LYS A 94 12.29 2.96 8.32
C LYS A 94 11.59 1.95 9.23
N MET A 95 10.32 2.17 9.53
CA MET A 95 9.52 1.23 10.33
C MET A 95 9.34 -0.12 9.65
N ALA A 96 9.09 -0.13 8.33
CA ALA A 96 8.95 -1.35 7.55
C ALA A 96 10.24 -2.17 7.55
N MET A 97 11.40 -1.50 7.35
CA MET A 97 12.71 -2.16 7.41
C MET A 97 13.02 -2.69 8.82
N ALA A 98 12.66 -1.94 9.87
CA ALA A 98 12.83 -2.40 11.25
C ALA A 98 11.96 -3.62 11.56
N ALA A 99 10.73 -3.68 11.05
CA ALA A 99 9.81 -4.79 11.29
C ALA A 99 10.33 -6.13 10.72
N ILE A 100 11.01 -6.11 9.57
CA ILE A 100 11.54 -7.33 8.92
C ILE A 100 12.98 -7.69 9.32
N SER A 101 13.69 -6.75 9.96
CA SER A 101 15.04 -6.99 10.45
C SER A 101 15.05 -8.01 11.60
N LYS A 102 16.21 -8.62 11.88
CA LYS A 102 16.34 -9.59 12.99
C LYS A 102 15.88 -8.96 14.31
N GLY A 103 14.93 -9.62 14.99
CA GLY A 103 14.32 -9.13 16.22
C GLY A 103 13.15 -8.13 16.01
N GLY A 104 12.86 -7.76 14.76
CA GLY A 104 11.71 -6.96 14.39
C GLY A 104 10.38 -7.72 14.52
N SER A 105 9.27 -6.99 14.54
CA SER A 105 7.94 -7.56 14.79
C SER A 105 7.53 -8.63 13.77
N SER A 106 7.67 -8.37 12.47
CA SER A 106 7.35 -9.35 11.42
C SER A 106 8.30 -10.54 11.45
N TYR A 107 9.59 -10.30 11.74
CA TYR A 107 10.58 -11.36 11.89
C TYR A 107 10.22 -12.32 13.04
N VAL A 108 9.89 -11.76 14.22
CA VAL A 108 9.49 -12.53 15.41
C VAL A 108 8.19 -13.30 15.15
N ASN A 109 7.18 -12.64 14.57
CA ASN A 109 5.89 -13.28 14.28
C ASN A 109 6.04 -14.47 13.32
N MET A 110 6.90 -14.36 12.30
CA MET A 110 7.18 -15.48 11.41
C MET A 110 7.90 -16.63 12.15
N GLY A 111 8.81 -16.32 13.07
CA GLY A 111 9.45 -17.32 13.93
C GLY A 111 8.43 -18.09 14.79
N LEU A 112 7.53 -17.35 15.46
CA LEU A 112 6.46 -17.94 16.27
C LEU A 112 5.52 -18.82 15.43
N LEU A 113 5.13 -18.36 14.24
CA LEU A 113 4.31 -19.16 13.34
C LEU A 113 5.00 -20.48 12.95
N ILE A 114 6.30 -20.46 12.65
CA ILE A 114 7.06 -21.66 12.32
C ILE A 114 7.10 -22.61 13.53
N GLU A 115 7.36 -22.08 14.72
CA GLU A 115 7.38 -22.87 15.96
C GLU A 115 6.03 -23.55 16.23
N ASP A 116 4.93 -22.80 16.10
CA ASP A 116 3.57 -23.33 16.24
C ASP A 116 3.30 -24.48 15.26
N LEU A 117 3.69 -24.32 13.99
CA LEU A 117 3.52 -25.35 12.97
C LEU A 117 4.35 -26.60 13.26
N LEU A 118 5.57 -26.45 13.81
CA LEU A 118 6.42 -27.57 14.21
C LEU A 118 5.83 -28.33 15.40
N ASN A 119 5.31 -27.61 16.40
CA ASN A 119 4.63 -28.21 17.55
C ASN A 119 3.37 -28.97 17.12
N LEU A 120 2.54 -28.37 16.26
CA LEU A 120 1.37 -29.04 15.68
C LEU A 120 1.73 -30.31 14.92
N ARG A 121 2.85 -30.31 14.18
CA ARG A 121 3.33 -31.52 13.50
C ARG A 121 3.75 -32.61 14.49
N ARG A 122 4.47 -32.26 15.55
CA ARG A 122 4.93 -33.20 16.58
C ARG A 122 3.74 -33.86 17.28
N ASP A 123 2.73 -33.07 17.66
CA ASP A 123 1.51 -33.56 18.32
C ASP A 123 0.68 -34.48 17.43
N ARG A 124 0.67 -34.25 16.12
CA ARG A 124 0.00 -35.15 15.16
C ARG A 124 0.72 -36.49 15.03
N LEU A 125 2.05 -36.50 15.12
CA LEU A 125 2.84 -37.72 15.00
C LEU A 125 2.78 -38.55 16.29
N SER A 126 2.79 -37.91 17.46
CA SER A 126 2.67 -38.61 18.75
C SER A 126 1.30 -39.25 18.97
N LYS A 127 0.24 -38.76 18.32
CA LYS A 127 -1.12 -39.34 18.35
C LYS A 127 -1.35 -40.48 17.34
N ARG A 128 -0.37 -40.77 16.48
CA ARG A 128 -0.44 -41.85 15.45
C ARG A 128 0.32 -43.12 15.85
N VAL A 129 1.07 -43.06 16.94
CA VAL A 129 1.75 -44.19 17.57
C VAL A 129 0.90 -44.62 18.76
#